data_AF-A0A1E5WCC2-F1
#
_entry.id   AF-A0A1E5WCC2-F1
#
_cell.length_a   1.000
_cell.length_b   1.000
_cell.length_c   1.000
_cell.angle_alpha   90.00
_cell.angle_beta   90.00
_cell.angle_gamma   90.00
#
_symmetry.space_group_name_H-M   'P 1'
#
loop_
_entity.id
_entity.type
_entity.pdbx_description
1 polymer ?
#
loop_
_entity_poly.entity_id
_entity_poly.type
_entity_poly.pdbx_seq_one_letter_code
_entity_poly.pdbx_strand_id
1 'polypeptide(L)'
;LISNWTGGMVPVPDIQDVAAEVWWLRVLSPLTKKQQRSTAALLMYTTWNIWKEHNRCVFESKLLQPSQGFELIKEEVNLRRVACGIQLLE
;
A
#
# COMPACT_ATOMS: atom_id res chain seq x y z
N LEU A 1 5.83 4.90 -7.51
CA LEU A 1 6.79 4.06 -6.76
C LEU A 1 6.15 2.72 -6.35
N ILE A 2 5.10 2.72 -5.52
CA ILE A 2 4.43 1.50 -5.06
C ILE A 2 3.82 0.66 -6.21
N SER A 3 3.08 1.29 -7.13
CA SER A 3 2.49 0.58 -8.27
C SER A 3 3.55 -0.18 -9.09
N ASN A 4 4.63 0.51 -9.48
CA ASN A 4 5.74 -0.12 -10.21
C ASN A 4 6.40 -1.25 -9.41
N TRP A 5 6.65 -1.05 -8.11
CA TRP A 5 7.29 -2.06 -7.26
C TRP A 5 6.42 -3.31 -7.08
N THR A 6 5.10 -3.14 -7.03
CA THR A 6 4.14 -4.25 -6.87
C THR A 6 3.71 -4.86 -8.20
N GLY A 7 4.36 -4.52 -9.32
CA GLY A 7 3.99 -5.01 -10.65
C GLY A 7 2.56 -4.62 -11.07
N GLY A 8 2.03 -3.50 -10.55
CA GLY A 8 0.68 -3.04 -10.80
C GLY A 8 -0.40 -3.65 -9.91
N MET A 9 -0.06 -4.51 -8.94
CA MET A 9 -1.04 -5.07 -7.99
C MET A 9 -1.68 -3.99 -7.11
N VAL A 10 -0.94 -2.93 -6.78
CA VAL A 10 -1.47 -1.73 -6.11
C VAL A 10 -1.45 -0.56 -7.11
N PRO A 11 -2.49 -0.41 -7.94
CA PRO A 11 -2.56 0.68 -8.90
C PRO A 11 -2.78 2.02 -8.20
N VAL A 12 -2.38 3.11 -8.85
CA VAL A 12 -2.68 4.46 -8.39
C VAL A 12 -4.20 4.66 -8.40
N PRO A 13 -4.80 5.32 -7.39
CA PRO A 13 -6.20 5.72 -7.44
C PRO A 13 -6.51 6.56 -8.68
N ASP A 14 -7.66 6.28 -9.30
CA ASP A 14 -8.20 7.01 -10.46
C ASP A 14 -9.12 8.15 -10.00
N ILE A 15 -9.46 9.07 -10.89
CA ILE A 15 -10.39 10.18 -10.64
C ILE A 15 -11.79 9.69 -10.26
N GLN A 16 -12.17 8.46 -10.63
CA GLN A 16 -13.42 7.84 -10.24
C GLN A 16 -13.40 7.25 -8.81
N ASP A 17 -12.22 7.13 -8.19
CA ASP A 17 -12.07 6.64 -6.83
C ASP A 17 -12.32 7.74 -5.80
N VAL A 18 -13.57 8.20 -5.75
CA VAL A 18 -14.02 9.26 -4.83
C VAL A 18 -13.85 8.92 -3.35
N ALA A 19 -13.63 7.65 -3.00
CA ALA A 19 -13.31 7.19 -1.66
C ALA A 19 -12.30 6.04 -1.67
N ALA A 20 -11.54 5.89 -0.59
CA ALA A 20 -10.58 4.80 -0.42
C ALA A 20 -11.24 3.41 -0.53
N GLU A 21 -12.49 3.27 -0.09
CA GLU A 21 -13.27 2.03 -0.23
C GLU A 21 -13.58 1.70 -1.70
N VAL A 22 -13.95 2.70 -2.50
CA VAL A 22 -14.23 2.52 -3.94
C VAL A 22 -12.98 2.04 -4.67
N TRP A 23 -11.85 2.69 -4.42
CA TRP A 23 -10.55 2.25 -4.91
C TRP A 23 -10.24 0.81 -4.51
N TRP A 24 -10.42 0.50 -3.22
CA TRP A 24 -10.12 -0.82 -2.67
C TRP A 24 -10.94 -1.93 -3.35
N LEU A 25 -12.25 -1.73 -3.48
CA LEU A 25 -13.15 -2.68 -4.12
C LEU A 25 -12.80 -2.84 -5.60
N ARG A 26 -12.47 -1.75 -6.29
CA ARG A 26 -12.04 -1.77 -7.70
C ARG A 26 -10.77 -2.57 -7.91
N VAL A 27 -9.79 -2.44 -7.02
CA VAL A 27 -8.51 -3.17 -7.09
C VAL A 27 -8.70 -4.67 -6.84
N LEU A 28 -9.57 -5.03 -5.90
CA LEU A 28 -9.75 -6.42 -5.49
C LEU A 28 -10.76 -7.21 -6.31
N SER A 29 -11.77 -6.57 -6.90
CA SER A 29 -12.87 -7.27 -7.60
C SER A 29 -12.43 -8.20 -8.74
N PRO A 30 -11.40 -7.89 -9.57
CA PRO A 30 -11.01 -8.79 -10.66
C PRO A 30 -10.09 -9.93 -10.22
N LEU A 31 -9.66 -9.97 -8.96
CA LEU A 31 -8.62 -10.89 -8.48
C LEU A 31 -9.19 -12.20 -7.92
N THR A 32 -8.42 -13.29 -8.04
CA THR A 32 -8.72 -14.55 -7.35
C THR A 32 -8.62 -14.39 -5.83
N LYS A 33 -9.24 -15.28 -5.04
CA LYS A 33 -9.18 -15.22 -3.57
C LYS A 33 -7.75 -15.20 -3.00
N LYS A 34 -6.82 -15.94 -3.62
CA LYS A 34 -5.38 -15.93 -3.23
C LYS A 34 -4.77 -14.56 -3.48
N GLN A 35 -4.97 -14.00 -4.68
CA GLN A 35 -4.45 -12.68 -5.06
C GLN A 35 -5.09 -11.56 -4.23
N GLN A 36 -6.40 -11.63 -3.98
CA GLN A 36 -7.12 -10.67 -3.13
C GLN A 36 -6.47 -10.54 -1.75
N ARG A 37 -6.10 -11.66 -1.11
CA ARG A 37 -5.46 -11.64 0.21
C ARG A 37 -4.12 -10.91 0.18
N SER A 38 -3.27 -11.19 -0.81
CA SER A 38 -1.94 -10.57 -0.93
C SER A 38 -2.06 -9.09 -1.31
N THR A 39 -2.91 -8.76 -2.28
CA THR A 39 -3.15 -7.37 -2.71
C THR A 39 -3.80 -6.55 -1.60
N ALA A 40 -4.77 -7.09 -0.86
CA ALA A 40 -5.38 -6.42 0.29
C ALA A 40 -4.32 -6.09 1.36
N ALA A 41 -3.41 -7.03 1.66
CA ALA A 41 -2.32 -6.74 2.58
C ALA A 41 -1.44 -5.58 2.08
N LEU A 42 -1.02 -5.59 0.81
CA LEU A 42 -0.22 -4.49 0.24
C LEU A 42 -0.97 -3.14 0.28
N LEU A 43 -2.27 -3.14 -0.01
CA LEU A 43 -3.13 -1.96 0.12
C LEU A 43 -3.19 -1.46 1.56
N MET A 44 -3.35 -2.35 2.55
CA MET A 44 -3.38 -1.99 3.98
C MET A 44 -2.11 -1.25 4.39
N TYR A 45 -0.93 -1.85 4.13
CA TYR A 45 0.35 -1.23 4.51
C TYR A 45 0.62 0.06 3.75
N THR A 46 0.24 0.14 2.48
CA THR A 46 0.42 1.36 1.68
C THR A 46 -0.43 2.49 2.24
N THR A 47 -1.74 2.28 2.41
CA THR A 47 -2.67 3.30 2.93
C THR A 47 -2.30 3.70 4.36
N TRP A 48 -1.93 2.74 5.21
CA TRP A 48 -1.50 2.99 6.58
C TRP A 48 -0.28 3.92 6.65
N ASN A 49 0.75 3.68 5.83
CA ASN A 49 1.95 4.52 5.80
C ASN A 49 1.70 5.91 5.24
N ILE A 50 0.83 6.04 4.23
CA ILE A 50 0.41 7.35 3.72
C ILE A 50 -0.28 8.14 4.84
N TRP A 51 -1.16 7.50 5.58
CA TRP A 51 -1.83 8.12 6.73
C TRP A 51 -0.84 8.52 7.84
N LYS A 52 0.12 7.66 8.17
CA LYS A 52 1.20 8.00 9.12
C LYS A 52 2.01 9.21 8.66
N GLU A 53 2.35 9.30 7.38
CA GLU A 53 3.11 10.45 6.85
C GLU A 53 2.28 11.73 6.93
N HIS A 54 0.99 11.67 6.60
CA HIS A 54 0.09 12.80 6.79
C HIS A 54 0.07 13.27 8.25
N ASN A 55 -0.07 12.34 9.20
CA ASN A 55 -0.02 12.68 10.63
C ASN A 55 1.33 13.29 11.03
N ARG A 56 2.44 12.75 10.52
CA ARG A 56 3.77 13.29 10.79
C ARG A 56 3.93 14.72 10.27
N CYS A 57 3.37 15.01 9.09
CA CYS A 57 3.32 16.36 8.55
C CYS A 57 2.48 17.29 9.43
N VAL A 58 1.29 16.87 9.84
CA VAL A 58 0.37 17.67 10.67
C VAL A 58 0.92 17.91 12.08
N PHE A 59 1.42 16.88 12.75
CA PHE A 59 1.77 16.94 14.17
C PHE A 59 3.25 17.26 14.42
N GLU A 60 4.15 16.90 13.50
CA GLU A 60 5.59 17.13 13.67
C GLU A 60 6.15 18.19 12.71
N SER A 61 5.35 18.70 11.76
CA SER A 61 5.82 19.61 10.70
C SER A 61 7.01 19.05 9.89
N LYS A 62 7.10 17.73 9.77
CA LYS A 62 8.11 17.03 8.98
C LYS A 62 7.49 16.45 7.72
N LEU A 63 8.19 16.62 6.60
CA LEU A 63 7.81 16.05 5.31
C LEU A 63 8.89 15.08 4.83
N LEU A 64 8.50 13.85 4.47
CA LEU A 64 9.39 12.88 3.85
C LEU A 64 9.43 13.18 2.35
N GLN A 65 10.60 12.95 1.77
CA GLN A 65 10.66 12.78 0.33
C GLN A 65 9.86 11.53 -0.05
N PRO A 66 9.16 11.52 -1.21
CA PRO A 66 8.40 10.36 -1.66
C PRO A 66 9.20 9.06 -1.71
N SER A 67 10.51 9.14 -1.98
CA SER A 67 11.43 8.01 -1.92
C SER A 67 11.58 7.45 -0.51
N GLN A 68 11.72 8.30 0.51
CA GLN A 68 11.84 7.87 1.90
C GLN A 68 10.55 7.22 2.40
N GLY A 69 9.39 7.80 2.07
CA GLY A 69 8.08 7.18 2.39
C GLY A 69 7.90 5.83 1.70
N PHE A 70 8.39 5.70 0.46
CA PHE A 70 8.40 4.44 -0.26
C PHE A 70 9.29 3.37 0.41
N GLU A 71 10.48 3.73 0.89
CA GLU A 71 11.34 2.81 1.65
C GLU A 71 10.65 2.29 2.92
N LEU A 72 10.01 3.17 3.69
CA LEU A 72 9.28 2.76 4.90
C LEU A 72 8.16 1.76 4.61
N ILE A 73 7.43 1.94 3.51
CA ILE A 73 6.39 0.99 3.09
C ILE A 73 7.01 -0.37 2.76
N LYS A 74 8.14 -0.39 2.04
CA LYS A 74 8.84 -1.64 1.72
C LYS A 74 9.32 -2.36 2.98
N GLU A 75 9.86 -1.61 3.95
CA GLU A 75 10.30 -2.15 5.24
C GLU A 75 9.15 -2.80 6.00
N GLU A 76 8.00 -2.13 6.14
CA GLU A 76 6.85 -2.71 6.86
C GLU A 76 6.26 -3.94 6.16
N VAL A 77 6.15 -3.91 4.83
CA VAL A 77 5.71 -5.08 4.05
C VAL A 77 6.70 -6.25 4.23
N ASN A 78 8.01 -5.95 4.27
CA ASN A 78 9.03 -6.97 4.49
C ASN A 78 8.99 -7.54 5.92
N LEU A 79 8.78 -6.69 6.93
CA LEU A 79 8.60 -7.14 8.32
C LEU A 79 7.43 -8.11 8.43
N ARG A 80 6.28 -7.82 7.79
CA ARG A 80 5.16 -8.77 7.74
C ARG A 80 5.54 -10.08 7.04
N ARG A 81 6.24 -10.01 5.90
CA ARG A 81 6.69 -11.20 5.18
C ARG A 81 7.51 -12.11 6.10
N VAL A 82 8.48 -11.55 6.81
CA VAL A 82 9.35 -12.29 7.73
C VAL A 82 8.55 -12.87 8.89
N ALA A 83 7.65 -12.09 9.50
CA ALA A 83 6.85 -12.53 10.64
C ALA A 83 5.83 -13.63 10.30
N CYS A 84 5.22 -13.57 9.11
CA CYS A 84 4.16 -14.51 8.72
C CYS A 84 4.66 -15.68 7.85
N GLY A 85 5.90 -15.65 7.35
CA GLY A 85 6.41 -16.63 6.39
C GLY A 85 5.70 -16.60 5.01
N ILE A 86 4.96 -15.53 4.69
CA ILE A 86 4.13 -15.44 3.48
C ILE A 86 4.85 -14.61 2.41
N GLN A 87 5.10 -15.18 1.22
CA GLN A 87 5.45 -14.40 0.03
C GLN A 87 4.24 -13.61 -0.48
N LEU A 88 4.33 -12.28 -0.37
CA LEU A 88 3.33 -11.34 -0.89
C LEU A 88 3.54 -10.97 -2.37
N LEU A 89 4.73 -11.22 -2.89
CA LEU A 89 5.11 -11.01 -4.29
C LEU A 89 5.54 -12.38 -4.81
N GLU A 90 4.76 -12.94 -5.74
CA GLU A 90 5.10 -14.08 -6.59
C GLU A 90 5.31 -13.54 -8.01
#